data_AF-D0N7C7-F1
#
_entry.id   AF-D0N7C7-F1
#
_cell.length_a   1.000
_cell.length_b   1.000
_cell.length_c   1.000
_cell.angle_alpha   90.00
_cell.angle_beta   90.00
_cell.angle_gamma   90.00
#
_symmetry.space_group_name_H-M   'P 1'
#
loop_
_entity.id
_entity.type
_entity.pdbx_description
1 polymer ?
#
loop_
_entity_poly.entity_id
_entity_poly.type
_entity_poly.pdbx_seq_one_letter_code
_entity_poly.pdbx_strand_id
1 'polypeptide(L)'
;MALRSSNSSEPLLGTAASWLELLNQNTVGSSDMEGSSENSSNNERVSAKRSKKTSQKEKKTKRPAKKRRTTYDIRKQQKADLMAELSKLGKQLELLQHRVLINKGEANSSIERIEVANSVLHERAQHQHVAIAAMQSMLVSRMQQSLSELQPTEVTIRLGIDRKERRRTLLAMKDEKLREAKRFMTTWGQDLDTGSSFSQESQFESLEGGFSALRVDNAPIRGTTVRAVFDAIIHSMQNAEILISELFGSITIREDTDFEAADISQIRLVSSTKHGAVVESNSVIFSERRRVISVSTR
;
A
#
# COMPACT_ATOMS: atom_id res chain seq x y z
N MET A 1 -19.13 28.31 22.43
CA MET A 1 -18.27 27.18 22.01
C MET A 1 -18.91 26.56 20.77
N ALA A 2 -18.52 27.01 19.58
CA ALA A 2 -19.05 26.51 18.33
C ALA A 2 -17.96 25.67 17.64
N LEU A 3 -18.29 24.40 17.42
CA LEU A 3 -17.53 23.44 16.63
C LEU A 3 -17.38 23.99 15.21
N ARG A 4 -16.14 24.24 14.77
CA ARG A 4 -15.83 24.59 13.38
C ARG A 4 -15.28 23.32 12.71
N SER A 5 -16.00 22.86 11.69
CA SER A 5 -15.66 21.67 10.92
C SER A 5 -14.30 21.83 10.23
N SER A 6 -13.45 20.83 10.39
CA SER A 6 -12.22 20.65 9.62
C SER A 6 -12.59 20.40 8.16
N ASN A 7 -12.53 21.45 7.34
CA ASN A 7 -12.62 21.30 5.89
C ASN A 7 -11.28 20.77 5.35
N SER A 8 -11.39 19.68 4.60
CA SER A 8 -10.33 18.87 3.98
C SER A 8 -9.61 19.58 2.83
N SER A 9 -8.71 20.52 3.14
CA SER A 9 -7.83 21.17 2.15
C SER A 9 -6.48 20.48 1.92
N GLU A 10 -6.20 19.38 2.62
CA GLU A 10 -4.92 18.66 2.55
C GLU A 10 -4.55 18.05 1.18
N PRO A 11 -5.46 17.56 0.30
CA PRO A 11 -5.03 16.92 -0.94
C PRO A 11 -4.56 17.91 -2.02
N LEU A 12 -4.97 19.18 -1.96
CA LEU A 12 -4.49 20.22 -2.89
C LEU A 12 -3.12 20.77 -2.49
N LEU A 13 -2.73 20.55 -1.24
CA LEU A 13 -1.39 20.87 -0.74
C LEU A 13 -0.34 19.88 -1.21
N GLY A 14 -0.65 18.70 -1.74
CA GLY A 14 0.36 17.75 -2.24
C GLY A 14 1.15 18.27 -3.46
N THR A 15 0.45 18.84 -4.45
CA THR A 15 1.10 19.40 -5.65
C THR A 15 1.81 20.73 -5.35
N ALA A 16 1.29 21.51 -4.40
CA ALA A 16 1.98 22.69 -3.89
C ALA A 16 3.19 22.26 -3.03
N ALA A 17 3.05 21.22 -2.19
CA ALA A 17 4.09 20.66 -1.34
C ALA A 17 5.34 20.29 -2.14
N SER A 18 5.20 19.90 -3.41
CA SER A 18 6.33 19.63 -4.31
C SER A 18 7.16 20.85 -4.70
N TRP A 19 6.54 22.01 -4.94
CA TRP A 19 7.27 23.27 -5.13
C TRP A 19 7.80 23.81 -3.80
N LEU A 20 7.08 23.50 -2.73
CA LEU A 20 7.35 23.93 -1.38
C LEU A 20 8.56 23.14 -0.79
N GLU A 21 8.69 21.83 -0.98
CA GLU A 21 9.83 21.01 -0.53
C GLU A 21 11.14 21.36 -1.24
N LEU A 22 11.09 21.74 -2.52
CA LEU A 22 12.24 22.27 -3.27
C LEU A 22 12.81 23.56 -2.64
N LEU A 23 11.99 24.34 -1.91
CA LEU A 23 12.42 25.54 -1.17
C LEU A 23 12.84 25.24 0.28
N ASN A 24 12.64 24.02 0.78
CA ASN A 24 12.82 23.66 2.18
C ASN A 24 13.80 22.50 2.36
N GLN A 25 14.99 22.58 1.77
CA GLN A 25 16.07 21.66 2.11
C GLN A 25 16.73 22.08 3.42
N ASN A 26 16.17 21.62 4.56
CA ASN A 26 16.89 21.25 5.79
C ASN A 26 15.91 20.84 6.90
N THR A 27 15.37 19.63 6.84
CA THR A 27 14.89 18.94 8.06
C THR A 27 15.12 17.43 7.94
N VAL A 28 16.10 16.94 8.69
CA VAL A 28 16.31 15.51 8.97
C VAL A 28 15.12 14.99 9.76
N GLY A 29 14.44 13.97 9.23
CA GLY A 29 13.34 13.29 9.91
C GLY A 29 13.85 12.36 11.01
N SER A 30 13.22 12.44 12.18
CA SER A 30 13.28 11.40 13.23
C SER A 30 11.89 10.80 13.34
N SER A 31 11.77 9.51 12.98
CA SER A 31 10.56 8.72 13.17
C SER A 31 10.71 7.88 14.44
N ASP A 32 9.89 8.16 15.45
CA ASP A 32 9.69 7.28 16.60
C ASP A 32 8.63 6.22 16.25
N MET A 33 8.95 4.96 16.53
CA MET A 33 7.99 3.86 16.54
C MET A 33 8.22 3.04 17.82
N GLU A 34 7.31 3.24 18.80
CA GLU A 34 7.12 2.36 19.95
C GLU A 34 6.15 1.22 19.59
N GLY A 35 6.37 0.05 20.20
CA GLY A 35 5.44 -1.08 20.12
C GLY A 35 5.90 -2.27 20.96
N SER A 36 5.55 -2.26 22.24
CA SER A 36 5.88 -3.28 23.25
C SER A 36 5.00 -4.54 23.16
N SER A 37 5.65 -5.69 23.32
CA SER A 37 5.33 -6.88 24.15
C SER A 37 3.88 -7.16 24.59
N GLU A 38 3.41 -8.41 24.45
CA GLU A 38 3.28 -9.35 25.59
C GLU A 38 2.69 -10.74 25.20
N ASN A 39 3.22 -11.76 25.87
CA ASN A 39 2.76 -13.15 25.95
C ASN A 39 1.43 -13.30 26.69
N SER A 40 0.64 -14.35 26.38
CA SER A 40 -0.03 -15.13 27.44
C SER A 40 -0.53 -16.49 26.97
N SER A 41 -0.27 -17.49 27.81
CA SER A 41 -0.74 -18.87 27.85
C SER A 41 -2.23 -18.96 28.20
N ASN A 42 -2.95 -20.00 27.73
CA ASN A 42 -3.65 -20.92 28.65
C ASN A 42 -4.32 -22.13 27.97
N ASN A 43 -4.20 -23.26 28.69
CA ASN A 43 -4.92 -24.52 28.56
C ASN A 43 -6.44 -24.38 28.75
N GLU A 44 -7.24 -25.28 28.17
CA GLU A 44 -7.88 -26.41 28.89
C GLU A 44 -9.05 -27.08 28.10
N ARG A 45 -9.18 -28.38 28.39
CA ARG A 45 -10.42 -29.20 28.52
C ARG A 45 -11.10 -29.87 27.32
N VAL A 46 -10.90 -31.18 27.35
CA VAL A 46 -11.78 -32.33 27.05
C VAL A 46 -13.28 -32.08 27.28
N SER A 47 -14.11 -32.61 26.38
CA SER A 47 -15.48 -33.03 26.70
C SER A 47 -15.77 -34.42 26.13
N ALA A 48 -16.26 -35.30 27.01
CA ALA A 48 -16.75 -36.64 26.68
C ALA A 48 -18.23 -36.58 26.29
N LYS A 49 -18.65 -37.34 25.27
CA LYS A 49 -20.06 -37.63 25.00
C LYS A 49 -20.32 -39.12 24.98
N ARG A 50 -21.36 -39.47 25.75
CA ARG A 50 -21.92 -40.77 26.06
C ARG A 50 -23.22 -40.93 25.27
N SER A 51 -23.46 -42.08 24.62
CA SER A 51 -24.75 -42.67 24.20
C SER A 51 -24.48 -43.67 23.06
N LYS A 52 -25.27 -44.71 22.77
CA LYS A 52 -26.55 -45.25 23.25
C LYS A 52 -26.59 -46.73 22.86
N LYS A 53 -27.28 -47.55 23.65
CA LYS A 53 -27.67 -48.93 23.31
C LYS A 53 -28.61 -48.95 22.11
N THR A 54 -28.45 -49.94 21.23
CA THR A 54 -29.52 -50.42 20.36
C THR A 54 -29.66 -51.93 20.51
N SER A 55 -30.87 -52.34 20.81
CA SER A 55 -31.31 -53.71 21.05
C SER A 55 -31.66 -54.39 19.73
N GLN A 56 -31.28 -55.66 19.55
CA GLN A 56 -32.03 -56.58 18.68
C GLN A 56 -32.15 -57.97 19.33
N LYS A 57 -33.43 -58.39 19.43
CA LYS A 57 -33.96 -59.76 19.57
C LYS A 57 -33.44 -60.62 18.40
N GLU A 58 -33.26 -61.94 18.41
CA GLU A 58 -34.00 -63.09 18.95
C GLU A 58 -33.08 -64.33 18.71
N LYS A 59 -33.10 -65.43 19.47
CA LYS A 59 -34.00 -66.58 19.29
C LYS A 59 -33.90 -67.50 20.52
N LYS A 60 -35.04 -67.93 21.05
CA LYS A 60 -35.16 -68.85 22.19
C LYS A 60 -34.90 -70.30 21.75
N THR A 61 -33.82 -70.90 22.25
CA THR A 61 -33.70 -72.37 22.36
C THR A 61 -33.90 -72.77 23.83
N LYS A 62 -34.73 -73.80 24.04
CA LYS A 62 -35.12 -74.32 25.37
C LYS A 62 -33.87 -74.78 26.13
N ARG A 63 -33.61 -74.18 27.31
CA ARG A 63 -32.51 -74.54 28.21
C ARG A 63 -32.97 -75.62 29.20
N PRO A 64 -32.16 -76.67 29.47
CA PRO A 64 -32.49 -77.65 30.50
C PRO A 64 -32.44 -77.01 31.90
N ALA A 65 -33.23 -77.56 32.82
CA ALA A 65 -33.39 -77.07 34.19
C ALA A 65 -32.03 -76.95 34.91
N LYS A 66 -31.70 -75.74 35.37
CA LYS A 66 -30.45 -75.47 36.10
C LYS A 66 -30.57 -76.03 37.51
N LYS A 67 -29.71 -77.01 37.85
CA LYS A 67 -29.42 -77.37 39.24
C LYS A 67 -28.93 -76.10 39.98
N ARG A 68 -29.42 -75.87 41.20
CA ARG A 68 -28.97 -74.74 42.06
C ARG A 68 -27.45 -74.85 42.21
N ARG A 69 -26.72 -73.86 41.70
CA ARG A 69 -25.27 -73.77 41.83
C ARG A 69 -24.93 -73.25 43.22
N THR A 70 -23.91 -73.82 43.84
CA THR A 70 -23.37 -73.37 45.13
C THR A 70 -22.78 -71.97 44.98
N THR A 71 -22.88 -71.14 46.03
CA THR A 71 -22.36 -69.76 46.06
C THR A 71 -20.88 -69.66 45.67
N TYR A 72 -20.07 -70.66 46.03
CA TYR A 72 -18.67 -70.79 45.66
C TYR A 72 -18.45 -70.90 44.13
N ASP A 73 -19.21 -71.76 43.44
CA ASP A 73 -19.08 -71.96 41.99
C ASP A 73 -19.47 -70.71 41.20
N ILE A 74 -20.48 -69.99 41.68
CA ILE A 74 -20.90 -68.70 41.11
C ILE A 74 -19.77 -67.68 41.24
N ARG A 75 -19.15 -67.55 42.42
CA ARG A 75 -18.03 -66.62 42.65
C ARG A 75 -16.78 -66.99 41.85
N LYS A 76 -16.47 -68.29 41.74
CA LYS A 76 -15.34 -68.78 40.94
C LYS A 76 -15.52 -68.47 39.46
N GLN A 77 -16.74 -68.66 38.94
CA GLN A 77 -17.06 -68.34 37.56
C GLN A 77 -17.06 -66.83 37.31
N GLN A 78 -17.64 -66.03 38.21
CA GLN A 78 -17.57 -64.56 38.14
C GLN A 78 -16.13 -64.04 38.16
N LYS A 79 -15.26 -64.60 39.00
CA LYS A 79 -13.83 -64.27 39.01
C LYS A 79 -13.16 -64.61 37.69
N ALA A 80 -13.46 -65.78 37.11
CA ALA A 80 -12.93 -66.18 35.81
C ALA A 80 -13.43 -65.27 34.67
N ASP A 81 -14.72 -64.92 34.66
CA ASP A 81 -15.33 -64.03 33.67
C ASP A 81 -14.74 -62.61 33.76
N LEU A 82 -14.56 -62.07 34.98
CA LEU A 82 -13.91 -60.79 35.21
C LEU A 82 -12.43 -60.79 34.79
N MET A 83 -11.69 -61.87 35.05
CA MET A 83 -10.30 -61.99 34.58
C MET A 83 -10.24 -62.05 33.04
N ALA A 84 -11.22 -62.71 32.40
CA ALA A 84 -11.32 -62.73 30.94
C ALA A 84 -11.67 -61.35 30.37
N GLU A 85 -12.55 -60.58 31.03
CA GLU A 85 -12.84 -59.20 30.66
C GLU A 85 -11.63 -58.28 30.83
N LEU A 86 -10.88 -58.41 31.93
CA LEU A 86 -9.63 -57.66 32.14
C LEU A 86 -8.60 -57.98 31.05
N SER A 87 -8.45 -59.25 30.68
CA SER A 87 -7.58 -59.65 29.57
C SER A 87 -8.03 -59.05 28.24
N LYS A 88 -9.34 -59.05 27.98
CA LYS A 88 -9.91 -58.46 26.77
C LYS A 88 -9.72 -56.94 26.72
N LEU A 89 -9.99 -56.24 27.82
CA LEU A 89 -9.79 -54.79 27.92
C LEU A 89 -8.31 -54.43 27.79
N GLY A 90 -7.41 -55.21 28.39
CA GLY A 90 -5.95 -55.05 28.25
C GLY A 90 -5.51 -55.09 26.79
N LYS A 91 -5.98 -56.10 26.03
CA LYS A 91 -5.72 -56.19 24.59
C LYS A 91 -6.30 -55.02 23.80
N GLN A 92 -7.50 -54.54 24.15
CA GLN A 92 -8.10 -53.36 23.51
C GLN A 92 -7.32 -52.08 23.80
N LEU A 93 -6.81 -51.93 25.02
CA LEU A 93 -5.96 -50.81 25.41
C LEU A 93 -4.66 -50.80 24.61
N GLU A 94 -3.98 -51.95 24.50
CA GLU A 94 -2.75 -52.09 23.70
C GLU A 94 -2.98 -51.72 22.23
N LEU A 95 -4.08 -52.21 21.63
CA LEU A 95 -4.44 -51.86 20.25
C LEU A 95 -4.72 -50.36 20.08
N LEU A 96 -5.40 -49.73 21.04
CA LEU A 96 -5.66 -48.29 21.00
C LEU A 96 -4.38 -47.47 21.20
N GLN A 97 -3.51 -47.87 22.12
CA GLN A 97 -2.21 -47.23 22.33
C GLN A 97 -1.36 -47.30 21.06
N HIS A 98 -1.29 -48.46 20.42
CA HIS A 98 -0.60 -48.64 19.15
C HIS A 98 -1.17 -47.75 18.05
N ARG A 99 -2.50 -47.66 17.92
CA ARG A 99 -3.16 -46.79 16.94
C ARG A 99 -2.85 -45.30 17.19
N VAL A 100 -2.83 -44.86 18.45
CA VAL A 100 -2.48 -43.47 18.79
C VAL A 100 -1.03 -43.17 18.44
N LEU A 101 -0.10 -44.10 18.68
CA LEU A 101 1.31 -43.93 18.30
C LEU A 101 1.49 -43.81 16.79
N ILE A 102 0.82 -44.66 16.00
CA ILE A 102 0.85 -44.58 14.53
C ILE A 102 0.28 -43.23 14.06
N ASN A 103 -0.92 -42.87 14.52
CA ASN A 103 -1.56 -41.61 14.11
C ASN A 103 -0.69 -40.39 14.46
N LYS A 104 0.01 -40.41 15.61
CA LYS A 104 0.94 -39.34 15.98
C LYS A 104 2.17 -39.30 15.06
N GLY A 105 2.73 -40.45 14.71
CA GLY A 105 3.84 -40.53 13.76
C GLY A 105 3.45 -40.03 12.37
N GLU A 106 2.27 -40.43 11.88
CA GLU A 106 1.72 -39.96 10.61
C GLU A 106 1.47 -38.44 10.64
N ALA A 107 0.84 -37.92 11.70
CA ALA A 107 0.62 -36.50 11.88
C ALA A 107 1.94 -35.71 11.93
N ASN A 108 2.92 -36.16 12.70
CA ASN A 108 4.24 -35.51 12.76
C ASN A 108 4.93 -35.51 11.39
N SER A 109 4.91 -36.64 10.67
CA SER A 109 5.47 -36.71 9.32
C SER A 109 4.76 -35.78 8.33
N SER A 110 3.45 -35.56 8.51
CA SER A 110 2.69 -34.62 7.69
C SER A 110 3.02 -33.17 8.01
N ILE A 111 3.24 -32.84 9.29
CA ILE A 111 3.65 -31.51 9.73
C ILE A 111 5.04 -31.18 9.19
N GLU A 112 6.01 -32.09 9.35
CA GLU A 112 7.36 -31.91 8.80
C GLU A 112 7.34 -31.67 7.28
N ARG A 113 6.51 -32.42 6.54
CA ARG A 113 6.35 -32.20 5.09
C ARG A 113 5.79 -30.81 4.77
N ILE A 114 4.82 -30.32 5.55
CA ILE A 114 4.25 -28.98 5.37
C ILE A 114 5.29 -27.92 5.71
N GLU A 115 6.08 -28.09 6.77
CA GLU A 115 7.14 -27.17 7.16
C GLU A 115 8.22 -27.07 6.08
N VAL A 116 8.66 -28.20 5.52
CA VAL A 116 9.60 -28.24 4.40
C VAL A 116 9.00 -27.61 3.14
N ALA A 117 7.72 -27.86 2.84
CA ALA A 117 7.06 -27.22 1.70
C ALA A 117 6.97 -25.69 1.88
N ASN A 118 6.63 -25.23 3.09
CA ASN A 118 6.55 -23.81 3.41
C ASN A 118 7.92 -23.14 3.36
N SER A 119 8.99 -23.80 3.83
CA SER A 119 10.34 -23.22 3.76
C SER A 119 10.79 -23.02 2.32
N VAL A 120 10.54 -23.98 1.43
CA VAL A 120 10.82 -23.87 -0.01
C VAL A 120 10.01 -22.75 -0.66
N LEU A 121 8.73 -22.60 -0.29
CA LEU A 121 7.89 -21.51 -0.80
C LEU A 121 8.40 -20.14 -0.33
N HIS A 122 8.80 -20.02 0.94
CA HIS A 122 9.38 -18.80 1.48
C HIS A 122 10.70 -18.43 0.79
N GLU A 123 11.60 -19.39 0.61
CA GLU A 123 12.86 -19.20 -0.12
C GLU A 123 12.59 -18.71 -1.55
N ARG A 124 11.64 -19.33 -2.25
CA ARG A 124 11.26 -18.92 -3.60
C ARG A 124 10.67 -17.51 -3.64
N ALA A 125 9.81 -17.16 -2.69
CA ALA A 125 9.24 -15.82 -2.59
C ALA A 125 10.35 -14.78 -2.31
N GLN A 126 11.29 -15.08 -1.42
CA GLN A 126 12.44 -14.22 -1.16
C GLN A 126 13.31 -14.02 -2.40
N HIS A 127 13.61 -15.11 -3.13
CA HIS A 127 14.35 -15.02 -4.40
C HIS A 127 13.63 -14.13 -5.42
N GLN A 128 12.30 -14.23 -5.52
CA GLN A 128 11.51 -13.34 -6.38
C GLN A 128 11.61 -11.88 -5.94
N HIS A 129 11.53 -11.58 -4.64
CA HIS A 129 11.69 -10.23 -4.13
C HIS A 129 13.07 -9.66 -4.44
N VAL A 130 14.14 -10.44 -4.30
CA VAL A 130 15.50 -10.02 -4.66
C VAL A 130 15.62 -9.77 -6.16
N ALA A 131 15.05 -10.63 -7.01
CA ALA A 131 15.05 -10.42 -8.45
C ALA A 131 14.28 -9.15 -8.86
N ILE A 132 13.15 -8.87 -8.21
CA ILE A 132 12.39 -7.63 -8.40
C ILE A 132 13.22 -6.42 -7.96
N ALA A 133 13.85 -6.48 -6.80
CA ALA A 133 14.71 -5.40 -6.30
C ALA A 133 15.88 -5.11 -7.26
N ALA A 134 16.47 -6.15 -7.87
CA ALA A 134 17.49 -5.99 -8.89
C ALA A 134 16.96 -5.27 -10.14
N MET A 135 15.78 -5.67 -10.65
CA MET A 135 15.14 -4.96 -11.77
C MET A 135 14.80 -3.51 -11.43
N GLN A 136 14.27 -3.25 -10.23
CA GLN A 136 13.98 -1.89 -9.76
C GLN A 136 15.26 -1.04 -9.69
N SER A 137 16.36 -1.58 -9.16
CA SER A 137 17.66 -0.90 -9.12
C SER A 137 18.17 -0.55 -10.52
N MET A 138 18.05 -1.48 -11.49
CA MET A 138 18.41 -1.22 -12.89
C MET A 138 17.55 -0.11 -13.50
N LEU A 139 16.24 -0.10 -13.22
CA LEU A 139 15.33 0.94 -13.71
C LEU A 139 15.66 2.31 -13.11
N VAL A 140 15.92 2.38 -11.80
CA VAL A 140 16.32 3.63 -11.12
C VAL A 140 17.64 4.16 -11.70
N SER A 141 18.63 3.28 -11.87
CA SER A 141 19.91 3.66 -12.48
C SER A 141 19.72 4.20 -13.90
N ARG A 142 18.86 3.55 -14.70
CA ARG A 142 18.53 4.02 -16.05
C ARG A 142 17.75 5.34 -16.02
N MET A 143 16.84 5.52 -15.09
CA MET A 143 16.11 6.79 -14.92
C MET A 143 17.09 7.93 -14.62
N GLN A 144 18.01 7.72 -13.68
CA GLN A 144 19.07 8.69 -13.34
C GLN A 144 19.95 9.06 -14.55
N GLN A 145 20.31 8.08 -15.39
CA GLN A 145 21.05 8.32 -16.63
C GLN A 145 20.21 9.05 -17.68
N SER A 146 18.96 8.62 -17.88
CA SER A 146 18.03 9.20 -18.87
C SER A 146 17.59 10.63 -18.54
N LEU A 147 17.84 11.11 -17.33
CA LEU A 147 17.63 12.50 -16.90
C LEU A 147 18.85 13.39 -17.20
N SER A 148 20.01 12.79 -17.49
CA SER A 148 21.14 13.50 -18.11
C SER A 148 20.97 13.65 -19.63
N GLU A 149 20.03 12.91 -20.22
CA GLU A 149 19.56 13.05 -21.59
C GLU A 149 18.20 13.79 -21.56
N LEU A 150 17.91 14.64 -22.54
CA LEU A 150 16.70 15.48 -22.53
C LEU A 150 15.43 14.63 -22.36
N GLN A 151 14.64 14.88 -21.30
CA GLN A 151 13.34 14.23 -21.13
C GLN A 151 12.39 14.63 -22.28
N PRO A 152 11.39 13.80 -22.64
CA PRO A 152 10.41 14.14 -23.68
C PRO A 152 9.66 15.46 -23.45
N THR A 153 9.54 15.90 -22.20
CA THR A 153 8.93 17.19 -21.80
C THR A 153 9.95 18.30 -21.62
N GLU A 154 11.24 18.02 -21.67
CA GLU A 154 12.32 18.98 -21.56
C GLU A 154 12.65 19.53 -22.95
N VAL A 155 12.61 20.85 -23.10
CA VAL A 155 13.03 21.52 -24.33
C VAL A 155 13.93 22.65 -23.90
N THR A 156 15.13 22.73 -24.46
CA THR A 156 15.99 23.89 -24.26
C THR A 156 15.33 25.11 -24.87
N ILE A 157 14.99 26.08 -24.03
CA ILE A 157 14.36 27.33 -24.46
C ILE A 157 15.31 28.48 -24.19
N ARG A 158 15.43 29.38 -25.18
CA ARG A 158 16.14 30.65 -25.02
C ARG A 158 15.12 31.77 -25.16
N LEU A 159 14.79 32.39 -24.04
CA LEU A 159 13.82 33.48 -23.99
C LEU A 159 14.52 34.82 -24.12
N GLY A 160 14.07 35.64 -25.06
CA GLY A 160 14.57 37.00 -25.24
C GLY A 160 14.18 37.94 -24.10
N ILE A 161 14.83 39.11 -24.06
CA ILE A 161 14.53 40.19 -23.10
C ILE A 161 13.18 40.84 -23.43
N ASP A 162 12.82 40.95 -24.71
CA ASP A 162 11.56 41.51 -25.15
C ASP A 162 10.37 40.65 -24.69
N ARG A 163 9.41 41.30 -24.02
CA ARG A 163 8.24 40.62 -23.44
C ARG A 163 7.32 40.05 -24.50
N LYS A 164 7.12 40.79 -25.61
CA LYS A 164 6.21 40.36 -26.69
C LYS A 164 6.78 39.16 -27.44
N GLU A 165 8.07 39.21 -27.76
CA GLU A 165 8.79 38.10 -28.37
C GLU A 165 8.79 36.87 -27.48
N ARG A 166 9.10 37.03 -26.18
CA ARG A 166 9.04 35.93 -25.20
C ARG A 166 7.66 35.28 -25.17
N ARG A 167 6.60 36.08 -25.04
CA ARG A 167 5.22 35.58 -25.02
C ARG A 167 4.86 34.83 -26.30
N ARG A 168 5.28 35.35 -27.47
CA ARG A 168 5.07 34.70 -28.77
C ARG A 168 5.77 33.33 -28.82
N THR A 169 7.00 33.23 -28.35
CA THR A 169 7.74 31.96 -28.29
C THR A 169 7.06 30.96 -27.36
N LEU A 170 6.65 31.38 -26.17
CA LEU A 170 5.94 30.51 -25.22
C LEU A 170 4.59 30.04 -25.78
N LEU A 171 3.84 30.92 -26.45
CA LEU A 171 2.59 30.57 -27.13
C LEU A 171 2.78 29.52 -28.21
N ALA A 172 3.84 29.65 -29.02
CA ALA A 172 4.15 28.69 -30.08
C ALA A 172 4.45 27.28 -29.54
N MET A 173 4.95 27.18 -28.31
CA MET A 173 5.30 25.90 -27.67
C MET A 173 4.13 25.23 -26.95
N LYS A 174 3.05 25.97 -26.65
CA LYS A 174 1.95 25.50 -25.79
C LYS A 174 1.37 24.17 -26.26
N ASP A 175 0.98 24.08 -27.53
CA ASP A 175 0.26 22.91 -28.05
C ASP A 175 1.15 21.66 -28.06
N GLU A 176 2.43 21.83 -28.39
CA GLU A 176 3.41 20.74 -28.34
C GLU A 176 3.64 20.26 -26.91
N LYS A 177 3.84 21.18 -25.96
CA LYS A 177 4.03 20.85 -24.54
C LYS A 177 2.81 20.15 -23.95
N LEU A 178 1.60 20.61 -24.24
CA LEU A 178 0.37 19.97 -23.79
C LEU A 178 0.19 18.59 -24.42
N ARG A 179 0.55 18.41 -25.69
CA ARG A 179 0.49 17.11 -26.37
C ARG A 179 1.42 16.09 -25.72
N GLU A 180 2.68 16.46 -25.49
CA GLU A 180 3.66 15.57 -24.85
C GLU A 180 3.31 15.28 -23.38
N ALA A 181 2.89 16.30 -22.62
CA ALA A 181 2.44 16.10 -21.24
C ALA A 181 1.25 15.14 -21.14
N LYS A 182 0.24 15.27 -22.02
CA LYS A 182 -0.90 14.34 -22.06
C LYS A 182 -0.47 12.92 -22.40
N ARG A 183 0.39 12.76 -23.40
CA ARG A 183 0.92 11.45 -23.81
C ARG A 183 1.68 10.80 -22.66
N PHE A 184 2.53 11.57 -21.98
CA PHE A 184 3.27 11.12 -20.80
C PHE A 184 2.32 10.70 -19.68
N MET A 185 1.41 11.57 -19.25
CA MET A 185 0.47 11.28 -18.16
C MET A 185 -0.45 10.09 -18.46
N THR A 186 -0.90 9.93 -19.71
CA THR A 186 -1.74 8.79 -20.11
C THR A 186 -0.97 7.48 -20.05
N THR A 187 0.29 7.48 -20.51
CA THR A 187 1.16 6.30 -20.47
C THR A 187 1.57 5.96 -19.04
N TRP A 188 1.95 6.97 -18.26
CA TRP A 188 2.39 6.81 -16.88
C TRP A 188 1.25 6.34 -15.97
N GLY A 189 0.05 6.88 -16.16
CA GLY A 189 -1.13 6.53 -15.36
C GLY A 189 -1.84 5.24 -15.79
N GLN A 190 -1.37 4.53 -16.82
CA GLN A 190 -2.09 3.38 -17.40
C GLN A 190 -2.30 2.23 -16.40
N ASP A 191 -1.29 1.97 -15.56
CA ASP A 191 -1.30 0.87 -14.59
C ASP A 191 -1.53 1.34 -13.14
N LEU A 192 -1.77 2.65 -12.93
CA LEU A 192 -1.94 3.21 -11.60
C LEU A 192 -3.39 3.09 -11.13
N ASP A 193 -3.58 2.64 -9.89
CA ASP A 193 -4.89 2.72 -9.24
C ASP A 193 -5.25 4.16 -8.90
N THR A 194 -6.05 4.78 -9.78
CA THR A 194 -6.58 6.14 -9.62
C THR A 194 -7.43 6.35 -8.36
N GLY A 195 -7.88 5.27 -7.70
CA GLY A 195 -8.63 5.33 -6.44
C GLY A 195 -7.76 5.48 -5.20
N SER A 196 -6.45 5.25 -5.34
CA SER A 196 -5.47 5.25 -4.25
C SER A 196 -4.61 6.51 -4.27
N SER A 197 -4.23 7.02 -3.11
CA SER A 197 -3.22 8.08 -3.03
C SER A 197 -1.83 7.50 -3.28
N PHE A 198 -1.04 8.15 -4.13
CA PHE A 198 0.33 7.76 -4.46
C PHE A 198 1.22 9.00 -4.54
N SER A 199 2.47 8.89 -4.08
CA SER A 199 3.48 9.95 -4.16
C SER A 199 4.81 9.27 -4.40
N GLN A 200 5.50 9.65 -5.46
CA GLN A 200 6.85 9.20 -5.76
C GLN A 200 7.72 10.41 -6.04
N GLU A 201 8.87 10.47 -5.37
CA GLU A 201 9.89 11.48 -5.60
C GLU A 201 11.21 10.79 -5.94
N SER A 202 11.93 11.33 -6.90
CA SER A 202 13.27 10.91 -7.29
C SER A 202 14.16 12.14 -7.35
N GLN A 203 15.12 12.21 -6.43
CA GLN A 203 16.09 13.30 -6.33
C GLN A 203 17.42 12.86 -6.92
N PHE A 204 18.09 13.77 -7.62
CA PHE A 204 19.34 13.49 -8.29
C PHE A 204 20.18 14.76 -8.41
N GLU A 205 21.50 14.56 -8.48
CA GLU A 205 22.45 15.62 -8.75
C GLU A 205 22.81 15.58 -10.24
N SER A 206 22.67 16.74 -10.88
CA SER A 206 23.13 16.96 -12.24
C SER A 206 24.65 16.89 -12.31
N LEU A 207 25.20 16.53 -13.47
CA LEU A 207 26.65 16.52 -13.74
C LEU A 207 27.32 17.89 -13.49
N GLU A 208 26.54 18.98 -13.54
CA GLU A 208 26.98 20.35 -13.26
C GLU A 208 26.88 20.73 -11.76
N GLY A 209 26.55 19.79 -10.87
CA GLY A 209 26.37 20.02 -9.43
C GLY A 209 25.04 20.68 -9.05
N GLY A 210 24.10 20.74 -10.00
CA GLY A 210 22.74 21.23 -9.76
C GLY A 210 21.85 20.16 -9.12
N PHE A 211 20.98 20.53 -8.20
CA PHE A 211 19.98 19.63 -7.65
C PHE A 211 18.76 19.55 -8.56
N SER A 212 18.24 18.36 -8.82
CA SER A 212 17.05 18.14 -9.62
C SER A 212 16.18 17.06 -8.99
N ALA A 213 14.87 17.22 -9.12
CA ALA A 213 13.90 16.27 -8.56
C ALA A 213 12.76 16.05 -9.55
N LEU A 214 12.36 14.79 -9.70
CA LEU A 214 11.15 14.38 -10.39
C LEU A 214 10.16 13.88 -9.34
N ARG A 215 8.99 14.51 -9.27
CA ARG A 215 7.90 14.08 -8.40
C ARG A 215 6.68 13.74 -9.23
N VAL A 216 6.00 12.66 -8.87
CA VAL A 216 4.69 12.30 -9.40
C VAL A 216 3.75 11.94 -8.26
N ASP A 217 2.62 12.65 -8.20
CA ASP A 217 1.60 12.48 -7.19
C ASP A 217 0.25 12.11 -7.82
N ASN A 218 -0.48 11.20 -7.17
CA ASN A 218 -1.87 10.91 -7.42
C ASN A 218 -2.67 11.12 -6.12
N ALA A 219 -3.63 12.03 -6.15
CA ALA A 219 -4.48 12.33 -5.00
C ALA A 219 -5.96 12.30 -5.41
N PRO A 220 -6.72 11.25 -5.04
CA PRO A 220 -8.14 11.16 -5.36
C PRO A 220 -8.95 12.23 -4.62
N ILE A 221 -9.55 13.17 -5.34
CA ILE A 221 -10.40 14.22 -4.76
C ILE A 221 -11.87 13.84 -4.93
N ARG A 222 -12.59 13.70 -3.81
CA ARG A 222 -14.02 13.29 -3.79
C ARG A 222 -14.93 14.48 -3.50
N GLY A 223 -16.18 14.42 -3.96
CA GLY A 223 -17.21 15.40 -3.61
C GLY A 223 -17.10 16.76 -4.31
N THR A 224 -16.35 16.84 -5.40
CA THR A 224 -16.16 18.08 -6.17
C THR A 224 -16.19 17.80 -7.68
N THR A 225 -16.24 18.87 -8.48
CA THR A 225 -16.18 18.77 -9.94
C THR A 225 -14.75 19.00 -10.43
N VAL A 226 -14.39 18.38 -11.55
CA VAL A 226 -13.09 18.61 -12.22
C VAL A 226 -12.87 20.09 -12.48
N ARG A 227 -13.93 20.84 -12.80
CA ARG A 227 -13.86 22.30 -13.00
C ARG A 227 -13.45 23.03 -11.73
N ALA A 228 -14.10 22.74 -10.61
CA ALA A 228 -13.78 23.39 -9.33
C ALA A 228 -12.34 23.08 -8.89
N VAL A 229 -11.87 21.84 -9.11
CA VAL A 229 -10.48 21.45 -8.85
C VAL A 229 -9.52 22.22 -9.76
N PHE A 230 -9.80 22.27 -11.06
CA PHE A 230 -8.99 23.02 -12.02
C PHE A 230 -8.92 24.50 -11.68
N ASP A 231 -10.06 25.14 -11.41
CA ASP A 231 -10.14 26.56 -11.06
C ASP A 231 -9.37 26.82 -9.74
N ALA A 232 -9.42 25.91 -8.77
CA ALA A 232 -8.64 26.00 -7.53
C ALA A 232 -7.13 25.87 -7.75
N ILE A 233 -6.68 24.98 -8.64
CA ILE A 233 -5.26 24.84 -9.01
C ILE A 233 -4.74 26.09 -9.72
N ILE A 234 -5.51 26.62 -10.67
CA ILE A 234 -5.13 27.87 -11.35
C ILE A 234 -5.06 29.02 -10.35
N HIS A 235 -6.03 29.11 -9.45
CA HIS A 235 -6.04 30.14 -8.40
C HIS A 235 -4.85 30.01 -7.43
N SER A 236 -4.48 28.80 -7.01
CA SER A 236 -3.31 28.62 -6.14
C SER A 236 -2.01 29.02 -6.83
N MET A 237 -1.86 28.69 -8.12
CA MET A 237 -0.69 29.11 -8.91
C MET A 237 -0.61 30.64 -9.09
N GLN A 238 -1.75 31.29 -9.32
CA GLN A 238 -1.82 32.75 -9.48
C GLN A 238 -1.49 33.51 -8.18
N ASN A 239 -1.65 32.87 -7.02
CA ASN A 239 -1.37 33.46 -5.70
C ASN A 239 -0.23 32.72 -4.98
N ALA A 240 0.68 32.10 -5.75
CA ALA A 240 1.75 31.27 -5.20
C ALA A 240 2.66 32.03 -4.22
N GLU A 241 2.89 33.34 -4.42
CA GLU A 241 3.70 34.17 -3.53
C GLU A 241 3.14 34.25 -2.11
N ILE A 242 1.82 34.31 -1.97
CA ILE A 242 1.15 34.32 -0.67
C ILE A 242 1.29 32.94 -0.04
N LEU A 243 0.96 31.88 -0.78
CA LEU A 243 1.02 30.51 -0.28
C LEU A 243 2.42 30.11 0.19
N ILE A 244 3.46 30.46 -0.58
CA ILE A 244 4.86 30.17 -0.25
C ILE A 244 5.28 30.99 0.98
N SER A 245 4.91 32.27 1.05
CA SER A 245 5.25 33.13 2.20
C SER A 245 4.61 32.61 3.49
N GLU A 246 3.32 32.23 3.45
CA GLU A 246 2.59 31.69 4.59
C GLU A 246 3.13 30.35 5.06
N LEU A 247 3.41 29.42 4.14
CA LEU A 247 3.85 28.08 4.53
C LEU A 247 5.27 28.09 5.12
N PHE A 248 6.17 28.90 4.56
CA PHE A 248 7.57 28.92 5.00
C PHE A 248 7.90 29.98 6.03
N GLY A 249 7.01 30.95 6.25
CA GLY A 249 7.36 32.16 6.99
C GLY A 249 8.53 32.90 6.32
N SER A 250 8.57 32.86 4.98
CA SER A 250 9.52 33.59 4.14
C SER A 250 8.84 34.81 3.53
N ILE A 251 9.62 35.77 3.02
CA ILE A 251 9.06 36.84 2.19
C ILE A 251 9.27 36.45 0.74
N THR A 252 8.18 36.11 0.06
CA THR A 252 8.18 35.82 -1.38
C THR A 252 7.46 36.94 -2.12
N ILE A 253 8.14 37.51 -3.11
CA ILE A 253 7.65 38.61 -3.94
C ILE A 253 7.46 38.09 -5.35
N ARG A 254 6.33 38.45 -5.95
CA ARG A 254 6.06 38.25 -7.37
C ARG A 254 6.53 39.48 -8.16
N GLU A 255 7.41 39.28 -9.14
CA GLU A 255 7.93 40.37 -9.97
C GLU A 255 7.22 40.51 -11.32
N ASP A 256 6.49 39.49 -11.76
CA ASP A 256 5.66 39.56 -12.96
C ASP A 256 4.39 40.40 -12.73
N THR A 257 3.97 41.09 -13.79
CA THR A 257 2.81 41.99 -13.81
C THR A 257 1.73 41.54 -14.80
N ASP A 258 1.95 40.43 -15.50
CA ASP A 258 1.13 40.02 -16.64
C ASP A 258 0.03 39.02 -16.20
N PHE A 259 -1.07 39.53 -15.62
CA PHE A 259 -2.30 38.78 -15.31
C PHE A 259 -3.26 38.68 -16.50
N GLU A 260 -2.74 38.61 -17.72
CA GLU A 260 -3.61 38.43 -18.88
C GLU A 260 -4.15 37.00 -18.88
N ALA A 261 -5.47 36.86 -18.71
CA ALA A 261 -6.26 35.63 -18.55
C ALA A 261 -6.25 34.71 -19.78
N ALA A 262 -5.06 34.37 -20.26
CA ALA A 262 -4.82 33.40 -21.29
C ALA A 262 -4.42 32.07 -20.64
N ASP A 263 -4.61 31.00 -21.39
CA ASP A 263 -4.17 29.63 -21.10
C ASP A 263 -2.65 29.47 -20.84
N ILE A 264 -1.89 30.57 -20.76
CA ILE A 264 -0.46 30.65 -20.46
C ILE A 264 -0.22 31.74 -19.42
N SER A 265 0.47 31.41 -18.35
CA SER A 265 0.93 32.36 -17.33
C SER A 265 2.43 32.18 -17.09
N GLN A 266 3.18 33.28 -17.04
CA GLN A 266 4.57 33.28 -16.61
C GLN A 266 4.63 33.88 -15.20
N ILE A 267 5.31 33.19 -14.29
CA ILE A 267 5.39 33.53 -12.87
C ILE A 267 6.87 33.65 -12.50
N ARG A 268 7.28 34.82 -12.00
CA ARG A 268 8.63 35.07 -11.47
C ARG A 268 8.53 35.39 -9.99
N LEU A 269 9.04 34.49 -9.16
CA LEU A 269 9.05 34.61 -7.71
C LEU A 269 10.46 34.80 -7.20
N VAL A 270 10.64 35.75 -6.30
CA VAL A 270 11.88 35.98 -5.56
C VAL A 270 11.56 35.80 -4.08
N SER A 271 12.18 34.81 -3.45
CA SER A 271 11.96 34.49 -2.04
C SER A 271 13.23 34.72 -1.23
N SER A 272 13.09 35.35 -0.06
CA SER A 272 14.14 35.45 0.93
C SER A 272 13.94 34.37 2.00
N THR A 273 14.88 33.44 2.10
CA THR A 273 14.87 32.40 3.13
C THR A 273 15.19 32.99 4.51
N LYS A 274 14.86 32.24 5.58
CA LYS A 274 15.17 32.62 6.97
C LYS A 274 16.67 32.79 7.24
N HIS A 275 17.52 32.24 6.37
CA HIS A 275 18.97 32.32 6.47
C HIS A 275 19.57 33.41 5.57
N GLY A 276 18.72 34.25 4.97
CA GLY A 276 19.14 35.36 4.12
C GLY A 276 19.54 34.97 2.70
N ALA A 277 19.40 33.69 2.32
CA ALA A 277 19.60 33.28 0.93
C ALA A 277 18.40 33.75 0.09
N VAL A 278 18.68 34.32 -1.08
CA VAL A 278 17.68 34.73 -2.06
C VAL A 278 17.54 33.63 -3.10
N VAL A 279 16.31 33.14 -3.28
CA VAL A 279 15.98 32.12 -4.28
C VAL A 279 15.07 32.74 -5.32
N GLU A 280 15.44 32.62 -6.59
CA GLU A 280 14.61 33.02 -7.72
C GLU A 280 14.02 31.79 -8.41
N SER A 281 12.72 31.83 -8.68
CA SER A 281 12.01 30.84 -9.50
C SER A 281 11.32 31.54 -10.66
N ASN A 282 11.49 30.99 -11.86
CA ASN A 282 10.83 31.47 -13.07
C ASN A 282 10.11 30.29 -13.74
N SER A 283 8.79 30.36 -13.74
CA SER A 283 7.92 29.26 -14.15
C SER A 283 6.97 29.71 -15.27
N VAL A 284 6.66 28.80 -16.18
CA VAL A 284 5.63 28.98 -17.21
C VAL A 284 4.58 27.89 -17.06
N ILE A 285 3.33 28.28 -16.94
CA ILE A 285 2.19 27.37 -16.82
C ILE A 285 1.43 27.36 -18.14
N PHE A 286 1.30 26.18 -18.73
CA PHE A 286 0.39 25.93 -19.84
C PHE A 286 -0.84 25.19 -19.32
N SER A 287 -2.03 25.74 -19.56
CA SER A 287 -3.28 25.13 -19.12
C SER A 287 -4.22 24.90 -20.29
N GLU A 288 -4.96 23.80 -20.26
CA GLU A 288 -6.04 23.52 -21.21
C GLU A 288 -7.17 22.82 -20.48
N ARG A 289 -8.38 23.35 -20.64
CA ARG A 289 -9.59 22.68 -20.18
C ARG A 289 -10.48 22.40 -21.38
N ARG A 290 -10.65 21.12 -21.71
CA ARG A 290 -11.64 20.73 -22.72
C ARG A 290 -13.04 20.95 -22.16
N ARG A 291 -13.83 21.73 -22.89
CA ARG A 291 -15.29 21.73 -22.71
C ARG A 291 -15.79 20.45 -23.36
N VAL A 292 -16.26 19.50 -22.57
CA VAL A 292 -17.04 18.39 -23.10
C VAL A 292 -18.35 19.01 -23.57
N ILE A 293 -18.47 19.25 -24.88
CA ILE A 293 -19.75 19.58 -25.48
C ILE A 293 -20.53 18.27 -25.46
N SER A 294 -21.48 18.14 -24.56
CA SER A 294 -22.50 17.09 -24.67
C SER A 294 -23.27 17.36 -25.95
N VAL A 295 -22.90 16.68 -27.03
CA VAL A 295 -23.72 16.60 -28.23
C VAL A 295 -24.97 15.84 -27.82
N SER A 296 -26.02 16.58 -27.52
CA SER A 296 -27.37 16.05 -27.35
C SER A 296 -27.83 15.56 -28.71
N THR A 297 -27.65 14.27 -28.98
CA THR A 297 -28.29 13.61 -30.12
C THR A 297 -29.80 13.74 -29.92
N ARG A 298 -30.46 14.50 -30.80
CA ARG A 298 -31.91 14.46 -31.02
C ARG A 298 -32.22 13.48 -32.14
#